data_AF-A0A9E2D1W2-F1
#
_entry.id   AF-A0A9E2D1W2-F1
#
_cell.length_a   1.000
_cell.length_b   1.000
_cell.length_c   1.000
_cell.angle_alpha   90.00
_cell.angle_beta   90.00
_cell.angle_gamma   90.00
#
_symmetry.space_group_name_H-M   'P 1'
#
loop_
_entity.id
_entity.type
_entity.pdbx_description
1 polymer ?
#
loop_
_entity_poly.entity_id
_entity_poly.type
_entity_poly.pdbx_seq_one_letter_code
_entity_poly.pdbx_strand_id
1 'polypeptide(L)' 'MTGRILSMLHEGALPKSAIARNLGKEKPTRYLNDLMRQLLEQDMVEYTIPDKPQSRLQKYR' A
#
# COMPACT_ATOMS: atom_id res chain seq x y z
N MET A 1 4.50 5.88 -11.05
CA MET A 1 4.63 5.29 -9.70
C MET A 1 3.61 4.18 -9.47
N THR A 2 2.33 4.40 -9.80
CA THR A 2 1.22 3.44 -9.58
C THR A 2 1.49 2.03 -10.12
N GLY A 3 1.88 1.89 -11.40
CA GLY A 3 2.13 0.56 -11.98
C GLY A 3 3.22 -0.24 -11.27
N ARG A 4 4.22 0.43 -10.69
CA ARG A 4 5.25 -0.24 -9.89
C ARG A 4 4.71 -0.74 -8.55
N ILE A 5 3.82 0.02 -7.91
CA ILE A 5 3.16 -0.41 -6.67
C ILE A 5 2.26 -1.62 -6.94
N LEU A 6 1.44 -1.58 -8.00
CA LEU A 6 0.56 -2.69 -8.36
C LEU A 6 1.37 -3.95 -8.70
N SER A 7 2.49 -3.83 -9.42
CA SER A 7 3.41 -4.95 -9.66
C SER A 7 3.95 -5.56 -8.35
N MET A 8 4.35 -4.73 -7.37
CA MET A 8 4.80 -5.25 -6.07
C MET A 8 3.68 -5.96 -5.30
N LEU A 9 2.46 -5.43 -5.34
CA LEU A 9 1.31 -6.02 -4.64
C LEU A 9 0.81 -7.30 -5.33
N HIS A 10 0.99 -7.40 -6.65
CA HIS A 10 0.74 -8.62 -7.41
C HIS A 10 1.66 -9.76 -6.99
N GLU A 11 2.92 -9.48 -6.62
CA GLU A 11 3.85 -10.47 -6.08
C GLU A 11 3.51 -10.89 -4.65
N GLY A 12 2.81 -10.03 -3.89
CA GLY A 12 2.32 -10.37 -2.57
C GLY A 12 1.93 -9.18 -1.71
N ALA A 13 1.20 -9.45 -0.63
CA ALA A 13 0.69 -8.40 0.25
C ALA A 13 1.82 -7.71 1.03
N LEU A 14 1.86 -6.37 0.97
CA LEU A 14 2.91 -5.56 1.59
C LEU A 14 2.35 -4.48 2.53
N PRO A 15 3.02 -4.22 3.67
CA PRO A 15 2.73 -3.05 4.47
C PRO A 15 3.21 -1.77 3.77
N LYS A 16 2.59 -0.62 4.07
CA LYS A 16 2.94 0.67 3.45
C LYS A 16 4.42 1.03 3.56
N SER A 17 5.04 0.68 4.69
CA SER A 17 6.47 0.90 4.92
C SER A 17 7.36 0.08 3.99
N ALA A 18 6.98 -1.15 3.66
CA ALA A 18 7.70 -1.97 2.69
C ALA A 18 7.54 -1.42 1.26
N ILE A 19 6.34 -0.96 0.89
CA ILE A 19 6.11 -0.27 -0.39
C ILE A 19 7.02 0.96 -0.50
N ALA A 20 7.12 1.78 0.56
CA ALA A 20 8.01 2.93 0.58
C ALA A 20 9.49 2.53 0.41
N ARG A 21 9.94 1.50 1.13
CA ARG A 21 11.31 0.97 1.01
C ARG A 21 11.62 0.46 -0.39
N ASN A 22 10.71 -0.28 -1.01
CA ASN A 22 10.86 -0.78 -2.39
C ASN A 22 10.88 0.36 -3.43
N LEU A 23 10.29 1.51 -3.10
CA LEU A 23 10.37 2.74 -3.88
C LEU A 23 11.64 3.58 -3.57
N GLY A 24 12.56 3.07 -2.75
CA GLY A 24 13.80 3.75 -2.37
C GLY A 24 13.60 4.87 -1.34
N LYS A 25 12.54 4.81 -0.52
CA LYS A 25 12.26 5.78 0.54
C LYS A 25 12.40 5.12 1.91
N GLU A 26 12.97 5.85 2.86
CA GLU A 26 13.13 5.37 4.23
C GLU A 26 11.79 5.22 4.97
N LYS A 27 10.83 6.09 4.65
CA LYS A 27 9.50 6.13 5.27
C LYS A 27 8.40 6.45 4.27
N PRO A 28 7.14 6.05 4.53
CA PRO A 28 5.99 6.47 3.73
C PRO A 28 5.91 7.99 3.62
N THR A 29 5.70 8.48 2.40
CA THR A 29 5.54 9.91 2.12
C THR A 29 4.06 10.29 2.12
N ARG A 30 3.76 11.60 2.21
CA ARG A 30 2.38 12.10 2.01
C ARG A 30 1.83 11.63 0.67
N TYR A 31 2.61 11.76 -0.40
CA TYR A 31 2.24 11.27 -1.72
C TYR A 31 1.86 9.79 -1.73
N LEU A 32 2.64 8.91 -1.07
CA LEU A 32 2.30 7.49 -0.99
C LEU A 32 1.00 7.27 -0.20
N ASN A 33 0.76 8.05 0.86
CA ASN A 33 -0.50 7.95 1.60
C ASN A 33 -1.70 8.31 0.73
N ASP A 34 -1.61 9.41 -0.02
CA ASP A 34 -2.68 9.90 -0.87
C ASP A 34 -2.93 8.93 -2.03
N LEU A 35 -1.87 8.43 -2.67
CA LEU A 35 -1.96 7.44 -3.74
C LEU A 35 -2.60 6.13 -3.26
N MET A 36 -2.19 5.60 -2.10
CA MET A 36 -2.80 4.37 -1.57
C MET A 36 -4.28 4.56 -1.24
N ARG A 37 -4.69 5.76 -0.80
CA ARG A 37 -6.10 6.08 -0.58
C ARG A 37 -6.88 6.07 -1.89
N GLN A 38 -6.35 6.72 -2.93
CA GLN A 38 -6.97 6.72 -4.26
C GLN A 38 -7.12 5.30 -4.83
N LEU A 39 -6.11 4.44 -4.64
CA LEU A 39 -6.17 3.06 -5.13
C LEU A 39 -7.22 2.22 -4.38
N LEU A 40 -7.41 2.47 -3.08
CA LEU A 40 -8.49 1.84 -2.31
C LEU A 40 -9.87 2.33 -2.80
N GLU A 41 -10.01 3.65 -3.02
CA GLU A 41 -11.26 4.25 -3.52
C GLU A 41 -11.63 3.78 -4.94
N GLN A 42 -10.64 3.34 -5.72
CA GLN A 42 -10.81 2.79 -7.06
C GLN A 42 -10.92 1.26 -7.09
N ASP A 43 -10.96 0.60 -5.93
CA ASP A 43 -10.96 -0.86 -5.79
C ASP A 43 -9.77 -1.56 -6.51
N MET A 44 -8.67 -0.83 -6.70
CA MET A 44 -7.45 -1.34 -7.36
C MET A 44 -6.55 -2.11 -6.38
N VAL A 45 -6.72 -1.85 -5.09
CA VAL A 45 -6.04 -2.54 -3.98
C VAL A 45 -7.01 -2.66 -2.82
N GLU A 46 -6.76 -3.59 -1.91
CA GLU A 46 -7.59 -3.79 -0.72
C GLU A 46 -6.76 -4.03 0.54
N TYR A 47 -7.41 -3.84 1.69
CA TYR A 47 -6.83 -4.15 2.99
C TYR A 47 -6.88 -5.65 3.27
N THR A 48 -5.77 -6.22 3.74
CA THR A 48 -5.74 -7.63 4.19
C THR A 48 -6.49 -7.90 5.49
N ILE A 49 -6.91 -6.87 6.23
CA ILE A 49 -7.62 -6.98 7.53
C ILE A 49 -8.74 -5.92 7.52
N PRO A 50 -9.80 -6.12 6.72
CA PRO A 50 -10.83 -5.11 6.52
C PRO A 50 -11.54 -4.71 7.83
N ASP A 51 -11.71 -5.64 8.76
CA ASP A 51 -12.41 -5.40 10.04
C ASP A 51 -11.60 -4.54 11.03
N LYS A 52 -10.29 -4.38 10.81
CA LYS A 52 -9.39 -3.63 11.70
C LYS A 52 -8.46 -2.72 10.87
N PRO A 53 -9.00 -1.68 10.22
CA PRO A 53 -8.24 -0.83 9.29
C PRO A 53 -7.08 -0.08 9.95
N GLN A 54 -7.14 0.14 11.27
CA GLN A 54 -6.06 0.77 12.05
C GLN A 54 -5.03 -0.24 12.58
N SER A 55 -5.13 -1.51 12.19
CA SER A 55 -4.21 -2.56 12.65
C SER A 55 -2.77 -2.23 12.26
N ARG A 56 -1.84 -2.37 13.22
CA ARG A 56 -0.40 -2.26 12.96
C ARG A 56 0.12 -3.35 12.00
N LEU A 57 -0.64 -4.43 11.85
CA LEU A 57 -0.33 -5.55 10.94
C LEU A 57 -1.00 -5.39 9.57
N GLN A 58 -1.67 -4.26 9.33
CA GLN A 58 -2.36 -3.98 8.08
C GLN A 58 -1.39 -3.99 6.89
N LYS A 59 -1.79 -4.71 5.83
CA LYS A 59 -1.12 -4.72 4.53
C LYS A 59 -2.11 -4.37 3.43
N TYR A 60 -1.56 -4.15 2.25
CA TYR A 60 -2.28 -3.96 1.00
C TYR A 60 -2.07 -5.20 0.13
N ARG A 61 -3.08 -5.58 -0.64
CA ARG A 61 -3.01 -6.60 -1.71
C ARG A 61 -3.79 -6.12 -2.93
#